data_AF-A0A434F6D1-F1
#
_entry.id   AF-A0A434F6D1-F1
#
_cell.length_a   1.000
_cell.length_b   1.000
_cell.length_c   1.000
_cell.angle_alpha   90.00
_cell.angle_beta   90.00
_cell.angle_gamma   90.00
#
_symmetry.space_group_name_H-M   'P 1'
#
loop_
_entity.id
_entity.type
_entity.pdbx_description
1 polymer ?
#
loop_
_entity_poly.entity_id
_entity_poly.type
_entity_poly.pdbx_seq_one_letter_code
_entity_poly.pdbx_strand_id
1 'polypeptide(L)'
;MLTLQRNIILALLIAAAAAAWALLVRQQTGMDAGMRMVSPTMGMTAALFLAVWLIMMIAMMFPAAAPMILTFHQVQSGKRGRGQAFVSTWVFVAGYMLVWTATGVLAFAAAAGAEMLAGYVGLSAATAARIGGALLMAAGAYQLSPLKDLCLAKCRTPIGFILTSWRDGQSGAVRMGLQHGLFCLGCCWLLFLALFPLGIMN
;
A
#
# COMPACT_ATOMS: atom_id res chain seq x y z
N MET A 1 4.62 7.35 -35.52
CA MET A 1 3.52 6.36 -35.44
C MET A 1 3.29 5.86 -34.00
N LEU A 2 4.31 5.36 -33.30
CA LEU A 2 4.21 4.92 -31.88
C LEU A 2 3.72 5.98 -30.88
N THR A 3 4.11 7.25 -31.08
CA THR A 3 3.69 8.38 -30.23
C THR A 3 2.21 8.73 -30.37
N LEU A 4 1.64 8.61 -31.58
CA LEU A 4 0.23 8.89 -31.84
C LEU A 4 -0.67 7.81 -31.23
N GLN A 5 -0.29 6.53 -31.36
CA GLN A 5 -1.02 5.42 -30.75
C GLN A 5 -1.00 5.49 -29.22
N ARG A 6 0.14 5.83 -28.62
CA ARG A 6 0.24 6.06 -27.18
C ARG A 6 -0.70 7.17 -26.71
N ASN A 7 -0.79 8.28 -27.44
CA ASN A 7 -1.65 9.40 -27.07
C ASN A 7 -3.15 9.06 -27.22
N ILE A 8 -3.52 8.28 -28.23
CA ILE A 8 -4.90 7.78 -28.41
C ILE A 8 -5.29 6.82 -27.27
N ILE A 9 -4.40 5.90 -26.90
CA ILE A 9 -4.62 4.97 -25.77
C ILE A 9 -4.80 5.77 -24.48
N LEU A 10 -3.94 6.75 -24.21
CA LEU A 10 -4.06 7.61 -23.02
C LEU A 10 -5.38 8.40 -23.02
N ALA A 11 -5.79 8.97 -24.16
CA ALA A 11 -7.05 9.71 -24.27
C ALA A 11 -8.27 8.82 -24.02
N LEU A 12 -8.28 7.59 -24.57
CA LEU A 12 -9.35 6.62 -24.35
C LEU A 12 -9.41 6.15 -22.89
N LEU A 13 -8.26 5.90 -22.26
CA LEU A 13 -8.19 5.55 -20.84
C LEU A 13 -8.70 6.68 -19.94
N ILE A 14 -8.35 7.93 -20.24
CA ILE A 14 -8.83 9.11 -19.51
C ILE A 14 -10.34 9.28 -19.69
N ALA A 15 -10.85 9.15 -20.92
CA ALA A 15 -12.28 9.26 -21.19
C ALA A 15 -13.09 8.15 -20.50
N ALA A 16 -12.60 6.91 -20.52
CA ALA A 16 -13.23 5.79 -19.82
C ALA A 16 -13.21 5.97 -18.30
N ALA A 17 -12.10 6.46 -17.74
CA ALA A 17 -12.01 6.78 -16.32
C ALA A 17 -12.98 7.91 -15.93
N ALA A 18 -13.07 8.97 -16.74
CA ALA A 18 -14.00 10.07 -16.51
C ALA A 18 -15.47 9.61 -16.58
N ALA A 19 -15.80 8.74 -17.55
CA ALA A 19 -17.14 8.15 -17.68
C ALA A 19 -17.49 7.25 -16.49
N ALA A 20 -16.56 6.39 -16.04
CA ALA A 20 -16.74 5.55 -14.86
C ALA A 20 -16.95 6.38 -13.59
N TRP A 21 -16.19 7.47 -13.41
CA TRP A 21 -16.39 8.41 -12.31
C TRP A 21 -17.74 9.12 -12.38
N ALA A 22 -18.15 9.57 -13.57
CA ALA A 22 -19.46 10.22 -13.75
C ALA A 22 -20.63 9.26 -13.46
N LEU A 23 -20.50 7.98 -13.83
CA LEU A 23 -21.47 6.94 -13.51
C LEU A 23 -21.52 6.64 -12.02
N LEU A 24 -20.36 6.55 -11.36
CA LEU A 24 -20.27 6.33 -9.91
C LEU A 24 -20.95 7.47 -9.14
N VAL A 25 -20.66 8.73 -9.50
CA VAL A 25 -21.30 9.91 -8.88
C VAL A 25 -22.82 9.89 -9.09
N ARG A 26 -23.29 9.53 -10.30
CA ARG A 26 -24.72 9.39 -10.59
C ARG A 26 -25.40 8.25 -9.80
N GLN A 27 -24.72 7.13 -9.60
CA GLN A 27 -25.22 6.03 -8.78
C GLN A 27 -25.32 6.41 -7.31
N GLN A 28 -24.35 7.15 -6.78
CA GLN A 28 -24.40 7.65 -5.40
C GLN A 28 -25.55 8.64 -5.17
N THR A 29 -25.93 9.42 -6.19
CA THR A 29 -27.08 10.34 -6.09
C THR A 29 -28.45 9.63 -6.15
N GLY A 30 -28.51 8.36 -6.57
CA GLY A 30 -29.75 7.59 -6.73
C GLY A 30 -29.93 6.41 -5.76
N MET A 31 -28.91 6.07 -4.97
CA MET A 31 -29.04 5.11 -3.87
C MET A 31 -29.60 5.82 -2.65
N ASP A 32 -30.77 5.40 -2.17
CA ASP A 32 -31.23 5.72 -0.82
C ASP A 32 -30.09 5.45 0.18
N ALA A 33 -29.87 6.40 1.10
CA ALA A 33 -28.82 6.43 2.12
C ALA A 33 -28.95 5.32 3.19
N GLY A 34 -29.40 4.12 2.80
CA GLY A 34 -29.70 2.98 3.66
C GLY A 34 -28.63 1.89 3.67
N MET A 35 -27.72 1.83 2.68
CA MET A 35 -26.60 0.88 2.70
C MET A 35 -25.35 1.55 3.29
N ARG A 36 -25.46 1.98 4.54
CA ARG A 36 -24.34 2.48 5.35
C ARG A 36 -23.30 1.36 5.49
N MET A 37 -22.07 1.60 5.04
CA MET A 37 -20.93 0.88 5.61
C MET A 37 -20.69 1.50 6.99
N VAL A 38 -21.39 1.02 8.01
CA VAL A 38 -21.56 1.67 9.35
C VAL A 38 -20.25 1.81 10.16
N SER A 39 -19.09 1.48 9.63
CA SER A 39 -17.87 1.47 10.43
C SER A 39 -16.60 1.50 9.56
N PRO A 40 -15.72 2.51 9.69
CA PRO A 40 -14.33 2.48 9.22
C PRO A 40 -13.56 1.20 9.58
N THR A 41 -13.85 0.57 10.71
CA THR A 41 -13.31 -0.74 11.12
C THR A 41 -14.12 -1.93 10.57
N MET A 42 -15.17 -1.67 9.78
CA MET A 42 -16.15 -2.62 9.26
C MET A 42 -16.83 -3.45 10.36
N GLY A 43 -16.84 -2.97 11.60
CA GLY A 43 -17.30 -3.69 12.78
C GLY A 43 -16.43 -4.91 13.15
N MET A 44 -15.24 -5.03 12.56
CA MET A 44 -14.36 -6.17 12.78
C MET A 44 -13.55 -6.03 14.07
N THR A 45 -13.27 -7.16 14.72
CA THR A 45 -12.28 -7.19 15.81
C THR A 45 -10.88 -6.90 15.26
N ALA A 46 -10.00 -6.34 16.09
CA ALA A 46 -8.63 -6.01 15.70
C ALA A 46 -7.88 -7.22 15.09
N ALA A 47 -8.09 -8.41 15.65
CA ALA A 47 -7.51 -9.65 15.14
C ALA A 47 -8.01 -10.02 13.74
N LEU A 48 -9.32 -9.92 13.49
CA LEU A 48 -9.90 -10.22 12.18
C LEU A 48 -9.45 -9.20 11.13
N PHE A 49 -9.44 -7.91 11.49
CA PHE A 49 -8.93 -6.84 10.64
C PHE A 49 -7.48 -7.10 10.24
N LEU A 50 -6.62 -7.41 11.20
CA LEU A 50 -5.22 -7.73 10.94
C LEU A 50 -5.06 -8.98 10.08
N ALA A 51 -5.87 -10.02 10.29
CA ALA A 51 -5.82 -11.22 9.46
C ALA A 51 -6.15 -10.91 7.99
N VAL A 52 -7.26 -10.22 7.74
CA VAL A 52 -7.67 -9.81 6.38
C VAL A 52 -6.63 -8.88 5.75
N TRP A 53 -6.15 -7.90 6.52
CA TRP A 53 -5.08 -7.00 6.10
C TRP A 53 -3.84 -7.77 5.65
N LEU A 54 -3.32 -8.68 6.48
CA LEU A 54 -2.12 -9.44 6.16
C LEU A 54 -2.32 -10.32 4.92
N ILE A 55 -3.47 -10.98 4.77
CA ILE A 55 -3.81 -11.77 3.59
C ILE A 55 -3.77 -10.89 2.33
N MET A 56 -4.40 -9.71 2.38
CA MET A 56 -4.40 -8.76 1.28
C MET A 56 -2.98 -8.29 0.94
N MET A 57 -2.18 -7.95 1.95
CA MET A 57 -0.80 -7.49 1.76
C MET A 57 0.09 -8.58 1.18
N ILE A 58 -0.07 -9.82 1.62
CA ILE A 58 0.61 -10.98 1.03
C ILE A 58 0.20 -11.10 -0.45
N ALA A 59 -1.09 -11.09 -0.76
CA ALA A 59 -1.60 -11.28 -2.12
C ALA A 59 -1.10 -10.19 -3.09
N MET A 60 -1.10 -8.93 -2.67
CA MET A 60 -0.77 -7.80 -3.55
C MET A 60 0.71 -7.43 -3.56
N MET A 61 1.40 -7.52 -2.42
CA MET A 61 2.76 -7.00 -2.29
C MET A 61 3.85 -8.07 -2.43
N PHE A 62 3.54 -9.37 -2.24
CA PHE A 62 4.53 -10.42 -2.53
C PHE A 62 4.95 -10.47 -4.00
N PRO A 63 4.06 -10.30 -5.00
CA PRO A 63 4.47 -10.20 -6.40
C PRO A 63 5.49 -9.07 -6.63
N ALA A 64 5.33 -7.93 -5.95
CA ALA A 64 6.27 -6.82 -6.04
C ALA A 64 7.62 -7.11 -5.35
N ALA A 65 7.61 -7.84 -4.23
CA ALA A 65 8.81 -8.24 -3.49
C ALA A 65 9.51 -9.48 -4.06
N ALA A 66 8.85 -10.25 -4.93
CA ALA A 66 9.35 -11.52 -5.46
C ALA A 66 10.72 -11.43 -6.14
N PRO A 67 11.04 -10.43 -6.99
CA PRO A 67 12.37 -10.32 -7.59
C PRO A 67 13.46 -10.20 -6.53
N MET A 68 13.23 -9.40 -5.49
CA MET A 68 14.17 -9.20 -4.38
C MET A 68 14.35 -10.45 -3.53
N ILE A 69 13.25 -11.15 -3.20
CA ILE A 69 13.26 -12.40 -2.45
C ILE A 69 14.05 -13.49 -3.20
N LEU A 70 13.85 -13.60 -4.51
CA LEU A 70 14.56 -14.57 -5.36
C LEU A 70 16.05 -14.24 -5.46
N THR A 71 16.42 -12.96 -5.65
CA THR A 71 17.84 -12.57 -5.67
C THR A 71 18.51 -12.82 -4.32
N PHE A 72 17.85 -12.51 -3.20
CA PHE A 72 18.36 -12.83 -1.85
C PHE A 72 18.59 -14.34 -1.69
N HIS A 73 17.62 -15.17 -2.11
CA HIS A 73 17.76 -16.63 -2.08
C HIS A 73 18.94 -17.12 -2.94
N GLN A 74 19.14 -16.58 -4.14
CA GLN A 74 20.24 -16.95 -5.03
C GLN A 74 21.62 -16.61 -4.44
N VAL A 75 21.76 -15.42 -3.83
CA VAL A 75 23.02 -15.04 -3.17
C VAL A 75 23.32 -15.98 -2.00
N GLN A 76 22.30 -16.29 -1.18
CA GLN A 76 22.48 -17.19 -0.04
C GLN A 76 22.71 -18.64 -0.43
N SER A 77 22.06 -19.15 -1.47
CA SER A 77 22.31 -20.52 -1.97
C SER A 77 23.74 -20.64 -2.52
N GLY A 78 24.25 -19.59 -3.18
CA GLY A 78 25.65 -19.50 -3.58
C GLY A 78 26.64 -19.53 -2.40
N LYS A 79 26.31 -18.86 -1.29
CA LYS A 79 27.11 -18.91 -0.04
C LYS A 79 27.10 -20.29 0.59
N ARG A 80 25.94 -20.97 0.59
CA ARG A 80 25.80 -22.36 1.07
C ARG A 80 26.68 -23.32 0.28
N GLY A 81 26.71 -23.19 -1.06
CA GLY A 81 27.59 -23.99 -1.92
C GLY A 81 29.09 -23.75 -1.70
N ARG A 82 29.45 -22.62 -1.08
CA ARG A 82 30.84 -22.25 -0.72
C ARG A 82 31.17 -22.51 0.76
N GLY A 83 30.28 -23.17 1.51
CA GLY A 83 30.48 -23.49 2.93
C GLY A 83 30.42 -22.28 3.88
N GLN A 84 29.87 -21.15 3.44
CA GLN A 84 29.76 -19.93 4.25
C GLN A 84 28.47 -19.90 5.06
N ALA A 85 28.40 -19.01 6.07
CA ALA A 85 27.22 -18.82 6.90
C ALA A 85 25.97 -18.51 6.05
N PHE A 86 24.97 -19.40 6.11
CA PHE A 86 23.72 -19.33 5.36
C PHE A 86 22.59 -18.78 6.23
N VAL A 87 21.74 -17.94 5.65
CA VAL A 87 20.51 -17.45 6.29
C VAL A 87 19.32 -17.81 5.42
N SER A 88 18.27 -18.35 6.05
CA SER A 88 17.02 -18.69 5.41
C SER A 88 16.32 -17.45 4.86
N THR A 89 15.81 -17.53 3.63
CA THR A 89 15.01 -16.46 2.99
C THR A 89 13.80 -16.05 3.83
N TRP A 90 13.25 -16.97 4.64
CA TRP A 90 12.14 -16.69 5.54
C TRP A 90 12.43 -15.58 6.55
N VAL A 91 13.69 -15.36 6.90
CA VAL A 91 14.12 -14.33 7.87
C VAL A 91 13.98 -12.93 7.25
N PHE A 92 14.31 -12.81 5.96
CA PHE A 92 14.06 -11.58 5.19
C PHE A 92 12.55 -11.31 5.07
N VAL A 93 11.77 -12.34 4.70
CA VAL A 93 10.31 -12.23 4.57
C VAL A 93 9.64 -11.87 5.89
N ALA A 94 10.12 -12.39 7.01
CA ALA A 94 9.64 -12.02 8.34
C ALA A 94 9.89 -10.53 8.64
N GLY A 95 11.10 -10.02 8.36
CA GLY A 95 11.40 -8.59 8.49
C GLY A 95 10.48 -7.71 7.64
N TYR A 96 10.19 -8.14 6.40
CA TYR A 96 9.25 -7.46 5.52
C TYR A 96 7.81 -7.46 6.06
N MET A 97 7.34 -8.60 6.56
CA MET A 97 5.98 -8.74 7.11
C MET A 97 5.79 -7.98 8.42
N LEU A 98 6.84 -7.76 9.21
CA LEU A 98 6.77 -6.92 10.41
C LEU A 98 6.36 -5.48 10.07
N VAL A 99 6.88 -4.91 8.97
CA VAL A 99 6.49 -3.56 8.53
C VAL A 99 5.01 -3.50 8.19
N TRP A 100 4.51 -4.49 7.45
CA TRP A 100 3.10 -4.54 7.06
C TRP A 100 2.15 -4.82 8.22
N THR A 101 2.59 -5.64 9.19
CA THR A 101 1.85 -5.88 10.43
C THR A 101 1.74 -4.59 11.24
N ALA A 102 2.86 -3.89 11.47
CA ALA A 102 2.88 -2.61 12.17
C ALA A 102 1.99 -1.57 11.47
N THR A 103 2.03 -1.53 10.14
CA THR A 103 1.17 -0.64 9.34
C THR A 103 -0.32 -0.98 9.53
N GLY A 104 -0.67 -2.27 9.52
CA GLY A 104 -2.05 -2.72 9.76
C GLY A 104 -2.55 -2.35 11.16
N VAL A 105 -1.70 -2.44 12.18
CA VAL A 105 -2.03 -2.02 13.56
C VAL A 105 -2.29 -0.51 13.61
N LEU A 106 -1.43 0.29 12.98
CA LEU A 106 -1.59 1.75 12.91
C LEU A 106 -2.86 2.13 12.13
N ALA A 107 -3.15 1.44 11.03
CA ALA A 107 -4.37 1.63 10.25
C ALA A 107 -5.62 1.29 11.07
N PHE A 108 -5.63 0.16 11.79
CA PHE A 108 -6.76 -0.17 12.66
C PHE A 108 -6.95 0.87 13.77
N ALA A 109 -5.86 1.27 14.44
CA ALA A 109 -5.91 2.25 15.52
C ALA A 109 -6.41 3.61 15.04
N ALA A 110 -5.96 4.07 13.86
CA ALA A 110 -6.46 5.31 13.27
C ALA A 110 -7.93 5.20 12.86
N ALA A 111 -8.38 4.05 12.34
CA ALA A 111 -9.78 3.83 11.99
C ALA A 111 -10.69 3.84 13.23
N ALA A 112 -10.30 3.10 14.28
CA ALA A 112 -11.02 3.07 15.55
C ALA A 112 -11.01 4.45 16.24
N GLY A 113 -9.88 5.17 16.20
CA GLY A 113 -9.79 6.53 16.74
C GLY A 113 -10.67 7.52 15.99
N ALA A 114 -10.75 7.41 14.66
CA ALA A 114 -11.65 8.22 13.84
C ALA A 114 -13.12 7.93 14.16
N GLU A 115 -13.51 6.67 14.36
CA GLU A 115 -14.86 6.29 14.80
C GLU A 115 -15.22 6.90 16.15
N MET A 116 -14.31 6.80 17.13
CA MET A 116 -14.51 7.41 18.44
C MET A 116 -14.69 8.93 18.32
N LEU A 117 -13.80 9.61 17.60
CA LEU A 117 -13.87 11.06 17.40
C LEU A 117 -15.12 11.50 16.64
N ALA A 118 -15.57 10.75 15.64
CA ALA A 118 -16.81 11.05 14.91
C ALA A 118 -18.04 10.96 15.82
N GLY A 119 -18.02 10.10 16.85
CA GLY A 119 -19.06 10.05 17.88
C GLY A 119 -19.10 11.28 18.81
N TYR A 120 -17.98 11.97 19.01
CA TYR A 120 -17.87 13.15 19.87
C TYR A 120 -17.98 14.48 19.13
N VAL A 121 -17.45 14.53 17.90
CA VAL A 121 -17.35 15.73 17.09
C VAL A 121 -18.40 15.61 16.00
N GLY A 122 -19.47 16.40 16.11
CA GLY A 122 -20.53 16.51 15.09
C GLY A 122 -20.03 17.17 13.80
N LEU A 123 -19.06 16.55 13.13
CA LEU A 123 -18.53 16.97 11.84
C LEU A 123 -19.67 16.97 10.82
N SER A 124 -19.95 18.14 10.24
CA SER A 124 -20.91 18.21 9.14
C SER A 124 -20.43 17.35 7.97
N ALA A 125 -21.35 16.67 7.29
CA ALA A 125 -21.06 15.86 6.11
C ALA A 125 -20.27 16.65 5.04
N ALA A 126 -20.54 17.96 4.92
CA ALA A 126 -19.81 18.84 4.01
C ALA A 126 -18.34 19.05 4.40
N THR A 127 -18.01 19.09 5.69
CA THR A 127 -16.61 19.21 6.16
C THR A 127 -15.86 17.90 5.96
N ALA A 128 -16.47 16.77 6.31
CA ALA A 128 -15.91 15.45 6.06
C ALA A 128 -15.62 15.26 4.56
N ALA A 129 -16.57 15.67 3.69
CA ALA A 129 -16.41 15.61 2.25
C ALA A 129 -15.26 16.43 1.69
N ARG A 130 -15.04 17.64 2.20
CA ARG A 130 -13.88 18.47 1.81
C ARG A 130 -12.56 17.85 2.25
N ILE A 131 -12.50 17.26 3.44
CA ILE A 131 -11.30 16.59 3.95
C ILE A 131 -10.96 15.38 3.07
N GLY A 132 -11.94 14.53 2.74
CA GLY A 132 -11.70 13.40 1.86
C GLY A 132 -11.34 13.80 0.44
N GLY A 133 -11.98 14.83 -0.12
CA GLY A 133 -11.60 15.39 -1.42
C GLY A 133 -10.15 15.90 -1.44
N ALA A 134 -9.73 16.61 -0.39
CA ALA A 134 -8.35 17.07 -0.26
C ALA A 134 -7.34 15.92 -0.15
N LEU A 135 -7.66 14.88 0.65
CA LEU A 135 -6.85 13.67 0.77
C LEU A 135 -6.72 12.93 -0.57
N LEU A 136 -7.82 12.81 -1.33
CA LEU A 136 -7.81 12.20 -2.67
C LEU A 136 -6.97 13.01 -3.66
N MET A 137 -7.07 14.35 -3.64
CA MET A 137 -6.22 15.20 -4.48
C MET A 137 -4.75 15.06 -4.11
N ALA A 138 -4.41 15.02 -2.82
CA ALA A 138 -3.04 14.79 -2.36
C ALA A 138 -2.53 13.40 -2.78
N ALA A 139 -3.36 12.37 -2.67
CA ALA A 139 -3.05 11.02 -3.15
C ALA A 139 -2.83 10.98 -4.66
N GLY A 140 -3.69 11.63 -5.45
CA GLY A 140 -3.53 11.76 -6.89
C GLY A 140 -2.25 12.49 -7.27
N ALA A 141 -1.97 13.63 -6.63
CA ALA A 141 -0.76 14.41 -6.85
C ALA A 141 0.50 13.59 -6.53
N TYR A 142 0.51 12.85 -5.41
CA TYR A 142 1.60 11.95 -5.09
C TYR A 142 1.76 10.82 -6.11
N GLN A 143 0.65 10.25 -6.58
CA GLN A 143 0.66 9.19 -7.58
C GLN A 143 1.25 9.62 -8.92
N LEU A 144 1.12 10.91 -9.26
CA LEU A 144 1.68 11.52 -10.47
C LEU A 144 3.04 12.18 -10.23
N SER A 145 3.54 12.17 -8.99
CA SER A 145 4.80 12.84 -8.65
C SER A 145 6.01 12.00 -9.07
N PRO A 146 7.10 12.65 -9.54
CA PRO A 146 8.36 11.94 -9.85
C PRO A 146 8.98 11.30 -8.60
N LEU A 147 8.58 11.71 -7.40
CA LEU A 147 9.01 11.10 -6.14
C LEU A 147 8.55 9.64 -6.04
N LYS A 148 7.34 9.31 -6.52
CA LYS A 148 6.84 7.93 -6.55
C LYS A 148 7.66 7.08 -7.52
N ASP A 149 7.99 7.61 -8.69
CA ASP A 149 8.80 6.88 -9.68
C ASP A 149 10.21 6.61 -9.17
N LEU A 150 10.84 7.59 -8.51
CA LEU A 150 12.14 7.41 -7.85
C LEU A 150 12.07 6.36 -6.71
N CYS A 151 10.99 6.36 -5.94
CA CYS A 151 10.75 5.35 -4.91
C CYS A 151 10.57 3.96 -5.52
N LEU A 152 9.73 3.83 -6.55
CA LEU A 152 9.47 2.57 -7.25
C LEU A 152 10.72 2.02 -7.94
N ALA A 153 11.55 2.89 -8.51
CA ALA A 153 12.84 2.49 -9.08
C ALA A 153 13.71 1.81 -8.00
N LYS A 154 13.75 2.33 -6.77
CA LYS A 154 14.49 1.71 -5.65
C LYS A 154 13.84 0.43 -5.13
N CYS A 155 12.51 0.39 -4.96
CA CYS A 155 11.81 -0.83 -4.51
C CYS A 155 11.88 -1.96 -5.58
N ARG A 156 12.01 -1.66 -6.88
CA ARG A 156 12.08 -2.66 -7.97
C ARG A 156 13.49 -3.00 -8.47
N THR A 157 14.55 -2.38 -7.95
CA THR A 157 15.94 -2.64 -8.37
C THR A 157 16.70 -3.51 -7.35
N PRO A 158 16.55 -4.85 -7.39
CA PRO A 158 17.12 -5.74 -6.39
C PRO A 158 18.66 -5.68 -6.33
N ILE A 159 19.32 -5.49 -7.48
CA ILE A 159 20.79 -5.47 -7.57
C ILE A 159 21.38 -4.25 -6.85
N GLY A 160 20.80 -3.06 -7.05
CA GLY A 160 21.27 -1.84 -6.38
C GLY A 160 21.08 -1.90 -4.87
N PHE A 161 19.97 -2.49 -4.41
CA PHE A 161 19.70 -2.70 -3.00
C PHE A 161 20.69 -3.68 -2.36
N ILE A 162 20.96 -4.81 -3.01
CA ILE A 162 21.92 -5.81 -2.51
C ILE A 162 23.33 -5.22 -2.45
N LEU A 163 23.81 -4.55 -3.51
CA LEU A 163 25.17 -4.01 -3.53
C LEU A 163 25.43 -2.94 -2.47
N THR A 164 24.40 -2.19 -2.08
CA THR A 164 24.53 -1.06 -1.13
C THR A 164 24.12 -1.39 0.30
N SER A 165 23.20 -2.35 0.48
CA SER A 165 22.54 -2.61 1.76
C SER A 165 22.74 -4.04 2.26
N TRP A 166 23.53 -4.87 1.58
CA TRP A 166 23.80 -6.24 2.03
C TRP A 166 24.37 -6.26 3.44
N ARG A 167 23.73 -7.05 4.30
CA ARG A 167 24.24 -7.37 5.64
C ARG A 167 24.17 -8.86 5.89
N ASP A 168 25.29 -9.40 6.34
CA ASP A 168 25.41 -10.81 6.67
C ASP A 168 24.73 -11.16 8.01
N GLY A 169 24.42 -12.44 8.17
CA GLY A 169 23.79 -12.99 9.36
C GLY A 169 22.28 -12.75 9.45
N GLN A 170 21.67 -13.36 10.47
CA GLN A 170 20.23 -13.34 10.71
C GLN A 170 19.71 -11.91 10.93
N SER A 171 20.41 -11.12 11.73
CA SER A 171 20.09 -9.70 11.98
C SER A 171 20.20 -8.84 10.72
N GLY A 172 21.19 -9.12 9.86
CA GLY A 172 21.36 -8.49 8.56
C GLY A 172 20.17 -8.75 7.63
N ALA A 173 19.73 -10.01 7.55
CA ALA A 173 18.57 -10.41 6.75
C ALA A 173 17.26 -9.75 7.23
N VAL A 174 17.02 -9.69 8.55
CA VAL A 174 15.85 -8.97 9.11
C VAL A 174 15.91 -7.49 8.76
N ARG A 175 17.06 -6.83 8.96
CA ARG A 175 17.23 -5.40 8.64
C ARG A 175 17.00 -5.11 7.16
N MET A 176 17.48 -5.97 6.28
CA MET A 176 17.22 -5.85 4.84
C MET A 176 15.73 -6.00 4.52
N GLY A 177 15.04 -6.96 5.14
CA GLY A 177 13.59 -7.13 5.01
C GLY A 177 12.82 -5.90 5.47
N LEU A 178 13.18 -5.34 6.64
CA LEU A 178 12.59 -4.11 7.18
C LEU A 178 12.81 -2.91 6.26
N GLN A 179 14.06 -2.70 5.77
CA GLN A 179 14.36 -1.59 4.86
C GLN A 179 13.58 -1.71 3.55
N HIS A 180 13.52 -2.91 2.97
CA HIS A 180 12.74 -3.13 1.76
C HIS A 180 11.24 -2.92 1.99
N GLY A 181 10.71 -3.40 3.11
CA GLY A 181 9.33 -3.15 3.53
C GLY A 181 9.02 -1.67 3.69
N LEU A 182 9.92 -0.88 4.30
CA LEU A 182 9.76 0.57 4.45
C LEU A 182 9.79 1.31 3.12
N PHE A 183 10.66 0.92 2.19
CA PHE A 183 10.66 1.50 0.84
C PHE A 183 9.34 1.22 0.13
N CYS A 184 8.89 -0.04 0.12
CA CYS A 184 7.66 -0.39 -0.60
C CYS A 184 6.41 0.17 0.09
N LEU A 185 6.39 0.31 1.42
CA LEU A 185 5.40 1.10 2.14
C LEU A 185 5.44 2.56 1.68
N GLY A 186 6.61 3.21 1.69
CA GLY A 186 6.78 4.60 1.25
C GLY A 186 6.34 4.84 -0.19
N CYS A 187 6.48 3.86 -1.09
CA CYS A 187 6.02 4.03 -2.47
C CYS A 187 4.49 3.89 -2.61
N CYS A 188 3.83 3.19 -1.68
CA CYS A 188 2.42 2.81 -1.77
C CYS A 188 1.52 3.49 -0.72
N TRP A 189 2.07 4.16 0.30
CA TRP A 189 1.33 4.55 1.51
C TRP A 189 0.17 5.53 1.27
N LEU A 190 0.27 6.43 0.28
CA LEU A 190 -0.84 7.36 -0.01
C LEU A 190 -2.09 6.68 -0.60
N LEU A 191 -1.95 5.49 -1.21
CA LEU A 191 -3.12 4.70 -1.60
C LEU A 191 -3.89 4.18 -0.38
N PHE A 192 -3.17 3.84 0.69
CA PHE A 192 -3.78 3.41 1.96
C PHE A 192 -4.43 4.59 2.69
N LEU A 193 -3.79 5.76 2.67
CA LEU A 193 -4.42 6.98 3.20
C LEU A 193 -5.68 7.39 2.46
N ALA A 194 -5.78 7.10 1.16
CA ALA A 194 -6.98 7.41 0.38
C ALA A 194 -8.20 6.54 0.77
N LEU A 195 -7.98 5.36 1.35
CA LEU A 195 -9.07 4.47 1.81
C LEU A 195 -9.75 4.99 3.09
N PHE A 196 -9.01 5.72 3.93
CA PHE A 196 -9.52 6.30 5.18
C PHE A 196 -10.71 7.26 5.01
N PRO A 197 -10.61 8.31 4.17
CA PRO A 197 -11.74 9.20 3.96
C PRO A 197 -12.93 8.51 3.30
N LEU A 198 -12.71 7.49 2.46
CA LEU A 198 -13.80 6.70 1.86
C LEU A 198 -14.55 5.86 2.91
N GLY A 199 -13.87 5.39 3.97
CA GLY A 199 -14.51 4.69 5.09
C GLY A 199 -15.17 5.62 6.12
N ILE A 200 -14.68 6.87 6.25
CA ILE A 200 -15.21 7.86 7.21
C ILE A 200 -16.40 8.66 6.64
N MET A 201 -16.52 8.78 5.31
CA MET A 201 -17.50 9.67 4.67
C MET A 201 -18.80 9.01 4.19
N ASN A 202 -19.15 7.82 4.66
CA ASN A 202 -20.38 7.12 4.25
C ASN A 202 -21.19 6.58 5.45
#